data_AF-A0A7W9YHK9-F1
#
_entry.id   AF-A0A7W9YHK9-F1
#
_cell.length_a   1.000
_cell.length_b   1.000
_cell.length_c   1.000
_cell.angle_alpha   90.00
_cell.angle_beta   90.00
_cell.angle_gamma   90.00
#
_symmetry.space_group_name_H-M   'P 1'
#
loop_
_entity.id
_entity.type
_entity.pdbx_description
1 polymer ?
#
loop_
_entity_poly.entity_id
_entity_poly.type
_entity_poly.pdbx_seq_one_letter_code
_entity_poly.pdbx_strand_id
1 'polypeptide(L)' 'MPELRQRGWSPAMVRDLLGAPDRTRTNPIFRSGAPMALYRLPRVEDAETGEGFASRAEQASRRAAAARRNADRRLEGSPA' A
#
# COMPACT_ATOMS: atom_id res chain seq x y z
N MET A 1 6.96 5.33 -1.62
CA MET A 1 6.03 4.47 -2.38
C MET A 1 4.68 5.13 -2.70
N PRO A 2 4.58 6.42 -3.10
CA PRO A 2 3.30 6.97 -3.53
C PRO A 2 2.64 6.19 -4.68
N GLU A 3 3.44 5.71 -5.62
CA GLU A 3 3.00 5.10 -6.88
C GLU A 3 2.41 3.70 -6.64
N LEU A 4 3.09 2.87 -5.84
CA LEU A 4 2.59 1.54 -5.46
C LEU A 4 1.28 1.66 -4.65
N ARG A 5 1.17 2.65 -3.76
CA ARG A 5 -0.07 2.87 -3.00
C ARG A 5 -1.25 3.25 -3.89
N GLN A 6 -1.03 4.03 -4.95
CA GLN A 6 -2.06 4.36 -5.95
C GLN A 6 -2.53 3.10 -6.70
N ARG A 7 -1.63 2.14 -6.93
CA ARG A 7 -1.94 0.82 -7.50
C ARG A 7 -2.55 -0.17 -6.49
N GLY A 8 -2.89 0.27 -5.28
CA GLY A 8 -3.52 -0.58 -4.26
C GLY A 8 -2.56 -1.41 -3.41
N TRP A 9 -1.25 -1.22 -3.54
CA TRP A 9 -0.27 -1.90 -2.71
C TRP A 9 -0.26 -1.36 -1.27
N SER A 10 -0.29 -2.28 -0.31
CA SER A 10 0.02 -2.00 1.10
C SER A 10 1.48 -2.31 1.45
N PRO A 11 2.06 -1.73 2.51
CA PRO A 11 3.41 -2.08 2.94
C PRO A 11 3.61 -3.58 3.20
N ALA A 12 2.59 -4.25 3.74
CA ALA A 12 2.62 -5.70 3.95
C ALA A 12 2.63 -6.48 2.63
N MET A 13 1.87 -6.05 1.62
CA MET A 13 1.91 -6.68 0.28
C MET A 13 3.27 -6.49 -0.38
N VAL A 14 3.86 -5.30 -0.28
CA VAL A 14 5.21 -5.05 -0.83
C VAL A 14 6.22 -5.99 -0.19
N ARG A 15 6.22 -6.11 1.15
CA ARG A 15 7.10 -7.04 1.87
C ARG A 15 6.86 -8.50 1.48
N ASP A 16 5.60 -8.93 1.43
CA ASP A 16 5.26 -10.36 1.29
C ASP A 16 5.30 -10.86 -0.18
N LEU A 17 5.03 -9.99 -1.16
CA LEU A 17 4.95 -10.37 -2.57
C LEU A 17 6.16 -9.89 -3.40
N LEU A 18 6.76 -8.74 -3.06
CA LEU A 18 7.95 -8.22 -3.76
C LEU A 18 9.24 -8.46 -2.98
N GLY A 19 9.17 -8.65 -1.66
CA GLY A 19 10.34 -8.92 -0.83
C GLY A 19 11.33 -7.75 -0.82
N ALA A 20 12.60 -8.06 -1.04
CA ALA A 20 13.67 -7.06 -1.07
C ALA A 20 13.55 -6.12 -2.29
N PRO A 21 13.87 -4.83 -2.12
CA PRO A 21 13.89 -3.88 -3.22
C PRO A 21 15.02 -4.17 -4.20
N ASP A 22 14.79 -3.86 -5.48
CA ASP A 22 15.84 -3.99 -6.50
C ASP A 22 16.93 -2.93 -6.31
N ARG A 23 16.55 -1.72 -5.85
CA ARG A 23 17.48 -0.64 -5.51
C ARG A 23 16.96 0.18 -4.34
N THR A 24 17.84 0.90 -3.68
CA THR A 24 17.50 1.95 -2.72
C THR A 24 18.07 3.28 -3.20
N ARG A 25 17.36 4.38 -2.90
CA ARG A 25 17.84 5.75 -3.12
C ARG A 25 17.60 6.57 -1.88
N THR A 26 18.35 7.67 -1.74
CA THR A 26 18.06 8.69 -0.72
C THR A 26 16.60 9.11 -0.81
N ASN A 27 15.95 9.24 0.35
CA ASN A 27 14.56 9.65 0.41
C ASN A 27 14.42 11.10 -0.10
N PRO A 28 13.58 11.33 -1.12
CA PRO A 28 13.47 12.65 -1.76
C PRO A 28 12.77 13.68 -0.87
N ILE A 29 12.03 13.25 0.15
CA ILE A 29 11.30 14.16 1.07
C ILE A 29 12.19 14.56 2.25
N PHE A 30 12.86 13.58 2.87
CA PHE A 30 13.73 13.80 4.02
C PHE A 30 15.05 13.07 3.84
N ARG A 31 16.14 13.81 3.64
CA ARG A 31 17.47 13.22 3.39
C ARG A 31 17.95 12.30 4.51
N SER A 32 17.56 12.58 5.76
CA SER A 32 17.85 11.78 6.96
C SER A 32 16.84 10.66 7.23
N GLY A 33 15.76 10.57 6.45
CA GLY A 33 14.73 9.55 6.61
C GLY A 33 15.17 8.18 6.06
N ALA A 34 14.31 7.18 6.27
CA ALA A 34 14.51 5.84 5.72
C ALA A 34 14.66 5.90 4.18
N PRO A 35 15.65 5.19 3.59
CA PRO A 35 15.86 5.18 2.14
C PRO A 35 14.61 4.78 1.36
N MET A 36 14.41 5.41 0.21
CA MET A 36 13.36 5.06 -0.73
C MET A 36 13.73 3.77 -1.46
N ALA A 37 12.95 2.71 -1.24
CA ALA A 37 13.09 1.47 -1.98
C ALA A 37 12.47 1.60 -3.40
N LEU A 38 13.10 0.96 -4.37
CA LEU A 38 12.71 0.94 -5.77
C LEU A 38 12.55 -0.51 -6.24
N TYR A 39 11.47 -0.75 -6.96
CA TYR A 39 11.14 -2.06 -7.52
C TYR A 39 11.07 -1.94 -9.04
N ARG A 40 11.53 -2.97 -9.75
CA ARG A 40 11.41 -3.06 -11.20
C ARG A 40 9.94 -3.23 -11.58
N LEU A 41 9.49 -2.43 -12.56
CA LEU A 41 8.11 -2.46 -13.04
C LEU A 41 7.64 -3.87 -13.45
N PRO A 42 8.41 -4.68 -14.20
CA PRO A 42 7.99 -6.04 -14.54
C PRO A 42 7.70 -6.91 -13.32
N ARG A 43 8.48 -6.79 -12.24
CA ARG A 43 8.23 -7.57 -11.00
C ARG A 43 6.93 -7.18 -10.33
N VAL A 44 6.57 -5.90 -10.39
CA VAL A 44 5.32 -5.39 -9.84
C VAL A 44 4.15 -5.91 -10.68
N GLU A 45 4.26 -5.86 -12.00
CA GLU A 45 3.24 -6.36 -12.92
C GLU A 45 3.03 -7.87 -12.79
N ASP A 46 4.12 -8.64 -12.76
CA ASP A 46 4.06 -10.09 -12.52
C ASP A 46 3.35 -10.41 -11.21
N ALA A 47 3.70 -9.69 -10.12
CA ALA A 47 3.05 -9.90 -8.83
C ALA A 47 1.57 -9.49 -8.83
N GLU A 48 1.18 -8.46 -9.58
CA GLU A 48 -0.21 -8.03 -9.72
C GLU A 48 -1.08 -9.04 -10.47
N THR A 49 -0.51 -9.81 -11.39
CA THR A 49 -1.22 -10.91 -12.07
C THR A 49 -1.46 -12.13 -11.18
N GLY A 50 -0.78 -12.23 -10.04
CA GLY A 50 -0.90 -13.35 -9.11
C GLY A 50 -2.14 -13.28 -8.21
N GLU A 51 -2.71 -14.44 -7.89
CA GLU A 51 -3.87 -14.55 -6.97
C GLU A 51 -3.61 -13.94 -5.58
N GLY A 52 -2.35 -14.00 -5.12
CA GLY A 52 -1.94 -13.41 -3.84
C GLY A 52 -2.12 -11.89 -3.79
N PHE A 53 -1.94 -11.19 -4.92
CA PHE A 53 -2.22 -9.77 -5.02
C PHE A 53 -3.72 -9.51 -5.05
N ALA A 54 -4.47 -10.20 -5.92
CA ALA A 54 -5.91 -10.03 -6.05
C ALA A 54 -6.65 -10.21 -4.73
N SER A 55 -6.37 -11.30 -4.00
CA SER A 55 -6.99 -11.58 -2.69
C SER A 55 -6.68 -10.49 -1.66
N ARG A 56 -5.41 -10.04 -1.59
CA ARG A 56 -4.99 -9.03 -0.62
C ARG A 56 -5.52 -7.63 -0.97
N ALA A 57 -5.60 -7.30 -2.26
CA ALA A 57 -6.18 -6.06 -2.75
C ALA A 57 -7.68 -5.99 -2.41
N GLU A 58 -8.42 -7.09 -2.63
CA GLU A 58 -9.83 -7.17 -2.26
C GLU A 58 -10.02 -7.00 -0.75
N GLN A 59 -9.25 -7.72 0.07
CA GLN A 59 -9.31 -7.58 1.53
C GLN A 59 -8.95 -6.17 2.00
N ALA A 60 -7.95 -5.54 1.38
CA ALA A 60 -7.56 -4.16 1.69
C ALA A 60 -8.70 -3.18 1.34
N SER A 61 -9.36 -3.36 0.19
CA SER A 61 -10.52 -2.56 -0.22
C SER A 61 -11.68 -2.72 0.78
N ARG A 62 -12.01 -3.96 1.18
CA ARG A 62 -13.06 -4.25 2.19
C ARG A 62 -12.76 -3.58 3.54
N ARG A 63 -11.51 -3.66 4.02
CA ARG A 63 -11.08 -2.98 5.26
C ARG A 63 -11.19 -1.46 5.15
N ALA A 64 -10.77 -0.88 4.02
CA ALA A 64 -10.87 0.55 3.79
C ALA A 64 -12.33 1.02 3.78
N ALA A 65 -13.23 0.26 3.16
CA ALA A 65 -14.67 0.55 3.18
C ALA A 65 -15.26 0.47 4.60
N ALA A 66 -14.87 -0.53 5.40
CA ALA A 66 -15.32 -0.65 6.78
C ALA A 66 -14.81 0.50 7.66
N ALA A 67 -13.55 0.91 7.48
CA ALA A 67 -12.96 2.04 8.20
C ALA A 67 -13.69 3.36 7.88
N ARG A 68 -14.03 3.61 6.61
CA ARG A 68 -14.83 4.77 6.19
C ARG A 68 -16.20 4.78 6.88
N ARG A 69 -16.94 3.66 6.81
CA ARG A 69 -18.26 3.54 7.48
C ARG A 69 -18.19 3.77 9.00
N ASN A 70 -17.09 3.39 9.65
CA ASN A 70 -16.91 3.65 11.08
C ASN A 70 -16.55 5.11 11.37
N ALA A 71 -15.77 5.74 10.50
CA ALA A 71 -15.45 7.17 10.59
C ALA A 71 -16.70 8.02 10.39
N ASP A 72 -17.52 7.71 9.39
CA ASP A 72 -18.78 8.39 9.10
C ASP A 72 -19.72 8.29 10.31
N ARG A 73 -19.88 7.09 10.90
CA ARG A 73 -20.71 6.90 12.11
C ARG A 73 -20.21 7.69 13.32
N ARG A 74 -18.89 7.87 13.47
CA ARG A 74 -18.32 8.69 14.55
C ARG A 74 -18.59 10.18 14.33
N LEU A 75 -18.58 10.64 13.08
CA LEU A 75 -18.93 12.01 12.72
C LEU A 75 -20.43 12.28 12.92
N GLU A 76 -21.29 11.32 12.57
CA GLU A 76 -22.75 11.41 12.73
C GLU A 76 -23.20 11.27 14.19
N GLY A 77 -22.48 10.50 15.00
CA GLY A 77 -22.81 10.22 16.41
C GLY A 77 -22.23 11.19 17.44
N SER A 78 -21.71 12.36 17.03
CA SER A 78 -21.21 13.38 17.95
C SER A 78 -22.34 14.36 18.31
N PRO A 79 -22.97 14.28 19.50
CA PRO A 79 -23.84 15.36 19.96
C PRO A 79 -22.96 16.57 20.30
N ALA A 80 -23.41 17.76 19.86
CA ALA A 80 -22.87 19.05 20.25
C ALA A 80 -23.31 19.43 21.67
#